data_AF-A0A7R9VCU2-F1
#
_entry.id   AF-A0A7R9VCU2-F1
#
_cell.length_a   1.000
_cell.length_b   1.000
_cell.length_c   1.000
_cell.angle_alpha   90.00
_cell.angle_beta   90.00
_cell.angle_gamma   90.00
#
_symmetry.space_group_name_H-M   'P 1'
#
loop_
_entity.id
_entity.type
_entity.pdbx_description
1 polymer ?
#
loop_
_entity_poly.entity_id
_entity_poly.type
_entity_poly.pdbx_seq_one_letter_code
_entity_poly.pdbx_strand_id
1 'polypeptide(L)'
;VMSLSPLFVKIWRINKLIGASASFHRTSVTKSQAALYCLPLIAMQALICTLVSVLDPPRQVEINDVNEGIVTQRFVCQTRTKALYITEAIFEAGLVVIGCVLAYQSRNIDKRFGESKQ
;
A
#
# COMPACT_ATOMS: atom_id res chain seq x y z
N VAL A 1 1.90 3.02 1.54
CA VAL A 1 0.45 3.09 1.14
C VAL A 1 -0.01 4.37 0.39
N MET A 2 0.15 5.61 0.87
CA MET A 2 -0.48 6.81 0.24
C MET A 2 -0.10 7.07 -1.23
N SER A 3 1.11 6.70 -1.66
CA SER A 3 1.54 6.77 -3.07
C SER A 3 1.09 5.56 -3.90
N LEU A 4 0.92 4.39 -3.28
CA LEU A 4 0.55 3.13 -3.93
C LEU A 4 -0.97 3.02 -4.18
N SER A 5 -1.80 3.53 -3.27
CA SER A 5 -3.27 3.51 -3.40
C SER A 5 -3.80 4.15 -4.70
N PRO A 6 -3.38 5.38 -5.10
CA PRO A 6 -3.86 5.98 -6.34
C PRO A 6 -3.37 5.24 -7.60
N LEU A 7 -2.17 4.63 -7.55
CA LEU A 7 -1.65 3.80 -8.64
C LEU A 7 -2.47 2.52 -8.79
N PHE A 8 -2.76 1.85 -7.69
CA PHE A 8 -3.57 0.63 -7.68
C PHE A 8 -4.98 0.85 -8.26
N VAL A 9 -5.65 1.93 -7.84
CA VAL A 9 -6.99 2.26 -8.33
C VAL A 9 -6.98 2.63 -9.83
N LYS A 10 -5.91 3.28 -10.32
CA LYS A 10 -5.76 3.54 -11.75
C LYS A 10 -5.68 2.22 -12.53
N ILE A 11 -4.83 1.27 -12.11
CA ILE A 11 -4.68 -0.01 -12.80
C ILE A 11 -5.98 -0.83 -12.72
N TRP A 12 -6.64 -0.85 -11.55
CA TRP A 12 -7.94 -1.52 -11.39
C TRP A 12 -9.02 -0.93 -12.31
N ARG A 13 -9.09 0.40 -12.42
CA ARG A 13 -10.03 1.09 -13.32
C ARG A 13 -9.76 0.72 -14.78
N ILE A 14 -8.50 0.65 -15.18
CA ILE A 14 -8.09 0.23 -16.52
C ILE A 14 -8.54 -1.21 -16.78
N ASN A 15 -8.27 -2.13 -15.85
CA ASN A 15 -8.68 -3.53 -15.99
C ASN A 15 -10.22 -3.70 -16.10
N LYS A 16 -10.97 -2.96 -15.29
CA LYS A 16 -12.44 -2.97 -15.34
C LYS A 16 -12.99 -2.44 -16.67
N LEU A 17 -12.36 -1.41 -17.24
CA LEU A 17 -12.76 -0.87 -18.56
C LEU A 17 -12.47 -1.85 -19.70
N ILE A 18 -11.38 -2.62 -19.63
CA ILE A 18 -11.08 -3.69 -20.59
C ILE A 18 -12.10 -4.83 -20.48
N GLY A 19 -12.39 -5.29 -19.25
CA GLY A 19 -13.38 -6.33 -19.00
C GLY A 19 -14.78 -5.93 -19.45
N ALA A 20 -15.16 -4.67 -19.26
CA ALA A 20 -16.43 -4.13 -19.76
C ALA A 20 -16.48 -3.99 -21.29
N SER A 21 -15.34 -3.82 -21.96
CA SER A 21 -15.26 -3.82 -23.44
C SER A 21 -15.57 -5.20 -24.02
N ALA A 22 -15.28 -6.29 -23.30
CA ALA A 22 -15.64 -7.64 -23.72
C ALA A 22 -17.15 -7.91 -23.56
N SER A 23 -17.80 -7.23 -22.62
CA SER A 23 -19.23 -7.35 -22.32
C SER A 23 -19.99 -6.10 -22.77
N PHE A 24 -19.94 -5.72 -24.06
CA PHE A 24 -20.82 -4.79 -24.82
C PHE A 24 -21.60 -3.66 -24.08
N HIS A 25 -21.13 -3.19 -22.93
CA HIS A 25 -21.83 -2.27 -22.05
C HIS A 25 -20.84 -1.20 -21.61
N ARG A 26 -21.10 0.03 -22.06
CA ARG A 26 -20.20 1.17 -21.86
C ARG A 26 -20.27 1.62 -20.41
N THR A 27 -19.32 1.17 -19.59
CA THR A 27 -19.19 1.63 -18.21
C THR A 27 -18.23 2.83 -18.15
N SER A 28 -18.73 3.97 -17.66
CA SER A 28 -17.94 5.18 -17.45
C SER A 28 -17.65 5.32 -15.95
N VAL A 29 -16.43 5.00 -15.53
CA VAL A 29 -15.98 5.26 -14.15
C VAL A 29 -15.52 6.70 -14.05
N THR A 30 -16.14 7.52 -13.19
CA THR A 30 -15.77 8.93 -12.98
C THR A 30 -14.55 9.08 -12.06
N LYS A 31 -13.87 10.23 -12.12
CA LYS A 31 -12.69 10.51 -11.27
C LYS A 31 -13.03 10.45 -9.78
N SER A 32 -14.21 10.95 -9.40
CA SER A 32 -14.69 10.93 -8.02
C SER A 32 -14.95 9.51 -7.51
N GLN A 33 -15.46 8.62 -8.38
CA GLN A 33 -15.62 7.20 -8.03
C GLN A 33 -14.27 6.52 -7.80
N ALA A 34 -13.26 6.81 -8.63
CA ALA A 34 -11.90 6.29 -8.42
C ALA A 34 -11.34 6.73 -7.06
N ALA A 35 -11.45 8.01 -6.69
CA ALA A 35 -11.04 8.49 -5.37
C ALA A 35 -11.79 7.77 -4.22
N LEU A 36 -13.07 7.45 -4.43
CA LEU A 36 -13.89 6.72 -3.47
C LEU A 36 -13.43 5.27 -3.27
N TYR A 37 -12.84 4.64 -4.29
CA TYR A 37 -12.22 3.32 -4.18
C TYR A 37 -10.83 3.35 -3.52
N CYS A 38 -10.13 4.50 -3.48
CA CYS A 38 -8.88 4.66 -2.72
C CYS A 38 -9.13 4.74 -1.20
N LEU A 39 -10.26 5.34 -0.79
CA LEU A 39 -10.62 5.55 0.61
C LEU A 39 -10.62 4.29 1.48
N PRO A 40 -11.21 3.14 1.09
CA PRO A 40 -11.20 1.94 1.93
C PRO A 40 -9.79 1.38 2.16
N LEU A 41 -8.88 1.49 1.18
CA LEU A 41 -7.48 1.07 1.34
C LEU A 41 -6.75 1.94 2.37
N ILE A 42 -6.96 3.25 2.33
CA ILE A 42 -6.38 4.20 3.29
C ILE A 42 -7.01 4.01 4.68
N ALA A 43 -8.32 3.79 4.75
CA ALA A 43 -9.03 3.54 6.00
C ALA A 43 -8.59 2.23 6.67
N MET A 44 -8.40 1.16 5.89
CA MET A 44 -7.87 -0.11 6.39
C MET A 44 -6.46 0.07 6.95
N GLN A 45 -5.60 0.82 6.25
CA GLN A 45 -4.26 1.14 6.74
C GLN A 45 -4.30 1.93 8.06
N ALA A 46 -5.15 2.96 8.13
CA ALA A 46 -5.33 3.74 9.35
C ALA A 46 -5.82 2.86 10.51
N LEU A 47 -6.72 1.90 10.23
CA LEU A 47 -7.25 0.97 11.23
C LEU A 47 -6.18 -0.01 11.75
N ILE A 48 -5.30 -0.51 10.88
CA ILE A 48 -4.15 -1.34 11.31
C ILE A 48 -3.24 -0.52 12.24
N CYS A 49 -2.91 0.72 11.84
CA CYS A 49 -2.08 1.60 12.66
C CYS A 49 -2.73 1.95 14.01
N THR A 50 -4.03 2.21 14.07
CA THR A 50 -4.71 2.53 15.33
C THR A 50 -4.80 1.32 16.27
N LEU A 51 -5.15 0.15 15.74
CA LEU A 51 -5.18 -1.08 16.54
C LEU A 51 -3.82 -1.38 17.17
N VAL A 52 -2.75 -1.28 16.39
CA VAL A 52 -1.41 -1.57 16.92
C VAL A 52 -0.92 -0.48 17.86
N SER A 53 -1.24 0.79 17.61
CA SER A 53 -0.90 1.89 18.53
C SER A 53 -1.56 1.76 19.90
N VAL A 54 -2.75 1.17 19.96
CA VAL A 54 -3.46 0.90 21.24
C VAL A 54 -2.90 -0.34 21.93
N LEU A 55 -2.58 -1.40 21.18
CA LEU A 55 -2.13 -2.68 21.74
C LEU A 55 -0.64 -2.69 22.13
N ASP A 56 0.23 -2.05 21.36
CA ASP A 56 1.68 -2.01 21.57
C ASP A 56 2.26 -0.63 21.16
N PRO A 57 2.06 0.41 21.99
CA PRO A 57 2.57 1.75 21.68
C PRO A 57 4.11 1.76 21.68
N PRO A 58 4.75 2.47 20.74
CA PRO A 58 6.20 2.59 20.71
C PRO A 58 6.69 3.31 21.96
N ARG A 59 7.70 2.74 22.62
CA ARG A 59 8.34 3.32 23.81
C ARG A 59 9.80 3.62 23.52
N GLN A 60 10.33 4.60 24.24
CA GLN A 60 11.76 4.90 24.20
C GLN A 60 12.52 3.80 24.92
N VAL A 61 13.47 3.19 24.21
CA VAL A 61 14.41 2.20 24.75
C VAL A 61 15.81 2.77 24.62
N GLU A 62 16.54 2.70 25.73
CA GLU A 62 17.94 3.10 25.79
C GLU A 62 18.82 1.91 25.41
N ILE A 63 19.67 2.11 24.40
CA ILE A 63 20.67 1.13 23.98
C ILE A 63 22.03 1.72 24.26
N ASN A 64 22.79 1.04 25.11
CA ASN A 64 24.15 1.39 25.46
C ASN A 64 25.10 0.48 24.68
N ASP A 65 25.67 1.01 23.60
CA ASP A 65 26.64 0.31 22.78
C ASP A 65 28.06 0.74 23.22
N VAL A 66 28.87 -0.23 23.64
CA VAL A 66 30.27 -0.02 24.01
C VAL A 66 31.14 -0.49 22.86
N ASN A 67 31.63 0.46 22.05
CA ASN A 67 32.57 0.19 20.96
C ASN A 67 33.93 0.80 21.30
N GLU A 68 34.98 -0.04 21.34
CA GLU A 68 36.38 0.39 21.50
C GLU A 68 36.64 1.33 22.69
N GLY A 69 35.93 1.13 23.81
CA GLY A 69 36.08 1.94 25.02
C GLY A 69 35.31 3.27 25.01
N ILE A 70 34.61 3.59 23.92
CA ILE A 70 33.67 4.70 23.86
C ILE A 70 32.27 4.17 24.15
N VAL A 71 31.66 4.67 25.23
CA VAL A 71 30.27 4.35 25.58
C VAL A 71 29.36 5.29 24.79
N THR A 72 28.65 4.77 23.81
CA THR A 72 27.63 5.51 23.07
C THR A 72 26.25 5.14 23.57
N GLN A 73 25.53 6.12 24.11
CA GLN A 73 24.15 6.00 24.55
C GLN A 73 23.24 6.52 23.44
N ARG A 74 22.32 5.69 22.96
CA ARG A 74 21.28 6.11 22.00
C ARG A 74 19.90 5.75 22.49
N PHE A 75 18.97 6.64 22.23
CA PHE A 75 17.56 6.41 22.48
C PHE A 75 16.89 6.02 21.16
N VAL A 76 16.22 4.88 21.15
CA VAL A 76 15.44 4.41 19.99
C VAL A 76 13.99 4.23 20.39
N CYS A 77 13.08 4.58 19.48
CA CYS A 77 11.68 4.19 19.63
C CYS A 77 11.52 2.74 19.17
N GLN A 78 11.17 1.86 20.09
CA GLN A 78 10.99 0.44 19.82
C GLN A 78 9.65 -0.03 20.37
N THR A 79 8.92 -0.81 19.56
CA THR A 79 7.73 -1.54 20.00
C THR A 79 8.15 -2.85 20.66
N ARG A 80 7.38 -3.35 21.62
CA ARG A 80 7.73 -4.57 22.34
C ARG A 80 7.70 -5.79 21.42
N THR A 81 6.77 -5.79 20.46
CA THR A 81 6.57 -6.86 19.50
C THR A 81 6.96 -6.42 18.08
N LYS A 82 7.45 -7.38 17.29
CA LYS A 82 7.67 -7.20 15.84
C LYS A 82 6.38 -7.31 15.01
N ALA A 83 5.23 -7.44 15.68
CA ALA A 83 3.95 -7.71 15.04
C ALA A 83 3.56 -6.58 14.07
N LEU A 84 3.71 -5.31 14.47
CA LEU A 84 3.44 -4.14 13.63
C LEU A 84 4.14 -4.25 12.27
N TYR A 85 5.44 -4.51 12.31
CA TYR A 85 6.27 -4.55 11.11
C TYR A 85 5.88 -5.71 10.20
N ILE A 86 5.60 -6.88 10.77
CA ILE A 86 5.20 -8.07 10.01
C ILE A 86 3.84 -7.85 9.35
N THR A 87 2.85 -7.32 10.08
CA THR A 87 1.51 -7.08 9.53
C THR A 87 1.54 -6.04 8.42
N GLU A 88 2.32 -4.96 8.61
CA GLU A 88 2.49 -3.92 7.59
C GLU A 88 3.19 -4.46 6.35
N ALA A 89 4.27 -5.22 6.53
CA ALA A 89 5.03 -5.82 5.44
C ALA A 89 4.17 -6.78 4.61
N ILE A 90 3.35 -7.61 5.25
CA ILE A 90 2.43 -8.53 4.55
C ILE A 90 1.38 -7.75 3.76
N PHE A 91 0.80 -6.70 4.37
CA PHE A 91 -0.22 -5.88 3.70
C PHE A 91 0.36 -5.15 2.48
N GLU A 92 1.51 -4.48 2.62
CA GLU A 92 2.15 -3.78 1.51
C GLU A 92 2.63 -4.75 0.42
N ALA A 93 3.25 -5.88 0.79
CA ALA A 93 3.67 -6.90 -0.17
C ALA A 93 2.47 -7.48 -0.95
N GLY A 94 1.35 -7.72 -0.27
CA GLY A 94 0.10 -8.17 -0.90
C GLY A 94 -0.41 -7.16 -1.93
N LEU A 95 -0.44 -5.87 -1.59
CA LEU A 95 -0.84 -4.82 -2.53
C LEU A 95 0.07 -4.74 -3.75
N VAL A 96 1.39 -4.90 -3.57
CA VAL A 96 2.36 -4.93 -4.66
C VAL A 96 2.10 -6.11 -5.58
N VAL A 97 1.92 -7.32 -5.04
CA VAL A 97 1.64 -8.53 -5.84
C VAL A 97 0.35 -8.36 -6.67
N ILE A 98 -0.73 -7.89 -6.05
CA ILE A 98 -1.99 -7.65 -6.77
C ILE A 98 -1.80 -6.57 -7.83
N GLY A 99 -1.06 -5.51 -7.53
CA GLY A 99 -0.69 -4.47 -8.50
C GLY A 99 0.08 -5.04 -9.70
N CYS A 100 1.06 -5.92 -9.47
CA CYS A 100 1.80 -6.59 -10.52
C CYS A 100 0.94 -7.52 -11.37
N VAL A 101 0.00 -8.26 -10.76
CA VAL A 101 -0.97 -9.11 -11.50
C VAL A 101 -1.86 -8.26 -12.40
N LEU A 102 -2.40 -7.16 -11.86
CA LEU A 102 -3.22 -6.23 -12.64
C LEU A 102 -2.42 -5.58 -13.78
N ALA A 103 -1.16 -5.20 -13.52
CA ALA A 103 -0.24 -4.64 -14.52
C ALA A 103 0.06 -5.65 -15.64
N TYR A 104 0.23 -6.94 -15.31
CA TYR A 104 0.43 -8.00 -16.28
C TYR A 104 -0.78 -8.15 -17.21
N GLN A 105 -1.99 -8.12 -16.65
CA GLN A 105 -3.24 -8.18 -17.43
C GLN A 105 -3.41 -6.95 -18.34
N SER A 106 -2.97 -5.76 -17.90
CA SER A 106 -3.05 -4.54 -18.70
C SER A 106 -1.93 -4.36 -19.73
N ARG A 107 -0.96 -5.28 -19.83
CA ARG A 107 0.24 -5.11 -20.67
C ARG A 107 -0.06 -5.03 -22.17
N ASN A 108 -1.11 -5.71 -22.62
CA ASN A 108 -1.45 -5.83 -24.04
C ASN A 108 -2.56 -4.88 -24.50
N ILE A 109 -2.84 -3.82 -23.74
CA ILE A 109 -3.85 -2.82 -24.10
C ILE A 109 -3.34 -1.91 -25.22
N ASP A 110 -4.28 -1.52 -26.08
CA ASP A 110 -4.10 -0.60 -27.18
C ASP A 110 -3.46 0.74 -26.75
N LYS A 111 -2.60 1.30 -27.62
CA LYS A 111 -1.72 2.45 -27.31
C LYS A 111 -2.47 3.74 -26.93
N ARG A 112 -3.78 3.80 -27.17
CA ARG A 112 -4.67 4.90 -26.74
C ARG A 112 -4.77 5.03 -25.21
N PHE A 113 -4.46 3.96 -24.46
CA PHE A 113 -4.38 3.97 -22.99
C PHE A 113 -2.91 3.94 -22.52
N GLY A 114 -2.06 4.78 -23.14
CA GLY A 114 -0.60 4.79 -22.96
C GLY A 114 -0.09 4.96 -21.52
N GLU A 115 -0.88 5.54 -20.61
CA GLU A 115 -0.53 5.66 -19.19
C GLU A 115 -0.58 4.34 -18.40
N SER A 116 -1.05 3.24 -18.99
CA SER A 116 -1.04 1.91 -18.34
C SER A 116 0.34 1.24 -18.30
N LYS A 117 1.30 1.76 -19.08
CA LYS A 117 2.68 1.24 -19.19
C LYS A 117 3.71 2.06 -18.41
N GLN A 118 3.33 3.23 -17.90
CA GLN A 118 4.11 4.06 -16.97
C GLN A 118 3.80 3.67 -15.53
#